data_AF-A0A7X3PKD3-F1
#
_entry.id   AF-A0A7X3PKD3-F1
#
_cell.length_a   1.000
_cell.length_b   1.000
_cell.length_c   1.000
_cell.angle_alpha   90.00
_cell.angle_beta   90.00
_cell.angle_gamma   90.00
#
_symmetry.space_group_name_H-M   'P 1'
#
loop_
_entity.id
_entity.type
_entity.pdbx_description
1 polymer ?
#
loop_
_entity_poly.entity_id
_entity_poly.type
_entity_poly.pdbx_seq_one_letter_code
_entity_poly.pdbx_strand_id
1 'polypeptide(L)'
;MEEKLDKARKARQFSRQIALNRKFHVAIAEAAGNEYLTRWLKQMLDEGQRLMRLSVYFEGERTPRSALLPHLEIIEALRARDPDRAEAAGMRDAAYLRDELLKEFTSRFLSKVDLGAS
;
A
#
# COMPACT_ATOMS: atom_id res chain seq x y z
N MET A 1 13.52 25.02 -12.00
CA MET A 1 12.05 25.17 -11.99
C MET A 1 11.37 23.85 -12.34
N GLU A 2 11.81 23.18 -13.42
CA GLU A 2 11.30 21.87 -13.86
C GLU A 2 11.41 20.76 -12.80
N GLU A 3 12.54 20.67 -12.09
CA GLU A 3 12.74 19.67 -11.02
C GLU A 3 11.72 19.81 -9.87
N LYS A 4 11.42 21.05 -9.45
CA LYS A 4 10.42 21.31 -8.41
C LYS A 4 9.01 20.92 -8.87
N LEU A 5 8.69 21.15 -10.15
CA LEU A 5 7.41 20.79 -10.75
C LEU A 5 7.27 19.26 -10.88
N ASP A 6 8.31 18.55 -11.28
CA ASP A 6 8.28 17.07 -11.37
C ASP A 6 8.13 16.43 -9.98
N LYS A 7 8.85 16.93 -8.96
CA LYS A 7 8.71 16.47 -7.58
C LYS A 7 7.28 16.67 -7.05
N ALA A 8 6.66 17.82 -7.34
CA ALA A 8 5.27 18.09 -6.95
C ALA A 8 4.26 17.22 -7.70
N ARG A 9 4.49 16.96 -9.00
CA ARG A 9 3.64 16.08 -9.83
C ARG A 9 3.66 14.65 -9.29
N LYS A 10 4.86 14.14 -9.01
CA LYS A 10 5.11 12.86 -8.36
C LYS A 10 4.30 12.79 -7.06
N ALA A 11 4.57 13.68 -6.10
CA ALA A 11 3.90 13.73 -4.77
C ALA A 11 2.36 13.60 -4.87
N ARG A 12 1.77 14.26 -5.86
CA ARG A 12 0.33 14.22 -6.14
C ARG A 12 -0.13 12.88 -6.70
N GLN A 13 0.65 12.26 -7.58
CA GLN A 13 0.37 10.94 -8.14
C GLN A 13 0.41 9.85 -7.06
N PHE A 14 1.40 9.86 -6.16
CA PHE A 14 1.46 8.90 -5.07
C PHE A 14 0.32 9.06 -4.07
N SER A 15 0.04 10.30 -3.65
CA SER A 15 -1.10 10.59 -2.77
C SER A 15 -2.42 10.08 -3.34
N ARG A 16 -2.58 10.19 -4.67
CA ARG A 16 -3.73 9.64 -5.40
C ARG A 16 -3.73 8.11 -5.40
N GLN A 17 -2.60 7.45 -5.62
CA GLN A 17 -2.50 5.99 -5.58
C GLN A 17 -2.88 5.43 -4.19
N ILE A 18 -2.37 6.01 -3.11
CA ILE A 18 -2.74 5.63 -1.75
C ILE A 18 -4.26 5.77 -1.52
N ALA A 19 -4.86 6.87 -1.98
CA ALA A 19 -6.29 7.11 -1.83
C ALA A 19 -7.13 6.11 -2.64
N LEU A 20 -6.67 5.74 -3.84
CA LEU A 20 -7.34 4.75 -4.69
C LEU A 20 -7.25 3.34 -4.09
N ASN A 21 -6.10 2.94 -3.56
CA ASN A 21 -5.91 1.67 -2.85
C ASN A 21 -6.95 1.50 -1.75
N ARG A 22 -7.07 2.50 -0.86
CA ARG A 22 -8.07 2.45 0.22
C ARG A 22 -9.50 2.37 -0.33
N LYS A 23 -9.86 3.19 -1.31
CA LYS A 23 -11.21 3.16 -1.90
C LYS A 23 -11.53 1.79 -2.49
N PHE A 24 -10.56 1.16 -3.14
CA PHE A 24 -10.70 -0.17 -3.72
C PHE A 24 -11.03 -1.23 -2.66
N HIS A 25 -10.20 -1.39 -1.63
CA HIS A 25 -10.45 -2.39 -0.58
C HIS A 25 -11.71 -2.11 0.24
N VAL A 26 -12.01 -0.84 0.51
CA VAL A 26 -13.25 -0.46 1.21
C VAL A 26 -14.48 -0.85 0.39
N ALA A 27 -14.48 -0.62 -0.94
CA ALA A 27 -15.60 -0.99 -1.79
C ALA A 27 -15.84 -2.51 -1.80
N ILE A 28 -14.77 -3.32 -1.76
CA ILE A 28 -14.88 -4.79 -1.66
C ILE A 28 -15.50 -5.18 -0.30
N ALA A 29 -15.05 -4.59 0.80
CA ALA A 29 -15.59 -4.89 2.13
C ALA A 29 -17.06 -4.47 2.28
N GLU A 30 -17.43 -3.32 1.73
CA GLU A 30 -18.83 -2.85 1.70
C GLU A 30 -19.71 -3.79 0.88
N ALA A 31 -19.22 -4.29 -0.26
CA ALA A 31 -19.93 -5.27 -1.08
C ALA A 31 -20.13 -6.63 -0.38
N ALA A 32 -19.26 -6.99 0.56
CA ALA A 32 -19.41 -8.21 1.36
C ALA A 32 -20.54 -8.12 2.41
N GLY A 33 -21.11 -6.94 2.65
CA GLY A 33 -22.26 -6.74 3.54
C GLY A 33 -21.96 -6.91 5.03
N ASN A 34 -20.68 -6.99 5.42
CA ASN A 34 -20.26 -7.10 6.82
C ASN A 34 -19.74 -5.75 7.33
N GLU A 35 -20.59 -5.03 8.07
CA GLU A 35 -20.22 -3.71 8.62
C GLU A 35 -19.08 -3.76 9.62
N TYR A 36 -18.99 -4.84 10.41
CA TYR A 36 -17.90 -5.01 11.38
C TYR A 36 -16.56 -5.12 10.65
N LEU A 37 -16.49 -5.98 9.64
CA LEU A 37 -15.31 -6.14 8.78
C LEU A 37 -14.97 -4.83 8.07
N THR A 38 -15.97 -4.14 7.54
CA THR A 38 -15.78 -2.85 6.85
C THR A 38 -15.18 -1.79 7.77
N ARG A 39 -15.69 -1.66 9.00
CA ARG A 39 -15.17 -0.69 9.99
C ARG A 39 -13.72 -1.02 10.37
N TRP A 40 -13.44 -2.29 10.65
CA TRP A 40 -12.09 -2.75 10.98
C TRP A 40 -11.10 -2.50 9.83
N LEU A 41 -11.47 -2.88 8.60
CA LEU A 41 -10.61 -2.72 7.44
C LEU A 41 -10.33 -1.24 7.12
N LYS A 42 -11.32 -0.35 7.29
CA LYS A 42 -11.13 1.10 7.16
C LYS A 42 -10.03 1.61 8.10
N GLN A 43 -10.08 1.22 9.37
CA GLN A 43 -9.07 1.61 10.37
C GLN A 43 -7.68 1.07 10.02
N MET A 44 -7.59 -0.23 9.68
CA MET A 44 -6.33 -0.85 9.27
C MET A 44 -5.72 -0.13 8.06
N LEU A 45 -6.52 0.17 7.04
CA LEU A 45 -6.07 0.89 5.85
C LEU A 45 -5.61 2.31 6.21
N ASP A 46 -6.32 3.03 7.09
CA ASP A 46 -5.94 4.37 7.52
C ASP A 46 -4.56 4.39 8.22
N GLU A 47 -4.25 3.38 9.04
CA GLU A 47 -2.91 3.20 9.60
C GLU A 47 -1.87 2.87 8.53
N GLY A 48 -2.17 1.93 7.63
CA GLY A 48 -1.29 1.58 6.52
C GLY A 48 -0.96 2.78 5.62
N GLN A 49 -1.94 3.66 5.38
CA GLN A 49 -1.73 4.90 4.63
C GLN A 49 -0.77 5.86 5.32
N ARG A 50 -0.81 5.95 6.66
CA ARG A 50 0.15 6.78 7.41
C ARG A 50 1.57 6.28 7.23
N LEU A 51 1.78 4.96 7.34
CA LEU A 51 3.08 4.34 7.15
C LEU A 51 3.62 4.54 5.72
N MET A 52 2.78 4.36 4.70
CA MET A 52 3.17 4.60 3.30
C MET A 52 3.53 6.06 3.00
N ARG A 53 2.83 7.03 3.62
CA ARG A 53 3.20 8.45 3.46
C ARG A 53 4.53 8.76 4.14
N LEU A 54 4.78 8.12 5.28
CA LEU A 54 6.03 8.28 6.01
C LEU A 54 7.22 7.73 5.22
N SER A 55 7.09 6.56 4.58
CA SER A 55 8.16 6.02 3.72
C SER A 55 8.50 6.97 2.57
N VAL A 56 7.49 7.46 1.85
CA VAL A 56 7.73 8.41 0.73
C VAL A 56 8.28 9.76 1.17
N TYR A 57 7.89 10.27 2.34
CA TYR A 57 8.52 11.49 2.88
C TYR A 57 10.04 11.33 3.02
N PHE A 58 10.50 10.11 3.29
CA PHE A 58 11.89 9.83 3.60
C PHE A 58 12.74 9.33 2.43
N GLU A 59 12.17 8.56 1.50
CA GLU A 59 12.91 7.97 0.36
C GLU A 59 12.54 8.59 -1.01
N GLY A 60 11.50 9.43 -1.04
CA GLY A 60 10.89 9.86 -2.29
C GLY A 60 10.01 8.77 -2.89
N GLU A 61 9.49 9.00 -4.10
CA GLU A 61 8.52 8.08 -4.68
C GLU A 61 9.16 6.89 -5.36
N ARG A 62 8.92 5.72 -4.76
CA ARG A 62 9.13 4.42 -5.40
C ARG A 62 7.87 3.60 -5.19
N THR A 63 6.95 3.65 -6.14
CA THR A 63 5.89 2.65 -6.22
C THR A 63 6.19 1.80 -7.44
N PRO A 64 6.83 0.63 -7.26
CA PRO A 64 7.08 -0.27 -8.37
C PRO A 64 5.76 -0.65 -9.03
N ARG A 65 5.75 -0.70 -10.36
CA ARG A 65 4.55 -1.05 -11.15
C ARG A 65 3.98 -2.42 -10.76
N SER A 66 4.81 -3.29 -10.17
CA SER A 66 4.42 -4.58 -9.60
C SER A 66 3.41 -4.49 -8.45
N ALA A 67 3.33 -3.35 -7.75
CA ALA A 67 2.33 -3.11 -6.71
C ALA A 67 0.88 -3.13 -7.25
N LEU A 68 0.70 -2.95 -8.56
CA LEU A 68 -0.62 -2.95 -9.21
C LEU A 68 -1.06 -4.35 -9.67
N LEU A 69 -0.15 -5.32 -9.75
CA LEU A 69 -0.47 -6.66 -10.24
C LEU A 69 -1.44 -7.41 -9.30
N PRO A 70 -1.25 -7.42 -7.97
CA PRO A 70 -2.18 -8.10 -7.06
C PRO A 70 -3.61 -7.54 -7.11
N HIS A 71 -3.76 -6.23 -7.30
CA HIS A 71 -5.07 -5.59 -7.44
C HIS A 71 -5.85 -6.10 -8.66
N LEU A 72 -5.18 -6.30 -9.79
CA LEU A 72 -5.79 -6.86 -10.99
C LEU A 72 -6.21 -8.31 -10.76
N GLU A 73 -5.39 -9.10 -10.06
CA GLU A 73 -5.73 -10.48 -9.70
C GLU A 73 -6.97 -10.57 -8.81
N ILE A 74 -7.13 -9.65 -7.84
CA ILE A 74 -8.34 -9.55 -7.01
C ILE A 74 -9.55 -9.28 -7.91
N ILE A 75 -9.47 -8.32 -8.84
CA ILE A 75 -10.57 -7.98 -9.75
C ILE A 75 -10.98 -9.19 -10.59
N GLU A 76 -10.02 -9.90 -11.18
CA GLU A 76 -10.29 -11.08 -12.00
C GLU A 76 -10.90 -12.22 -11.17
N ALA A 77 -10.41 -12.46 -9.95
CA ALA A 77 -10.99 -13.45 -9.06
C ALA A 77 -12.44 -13.12 -8.66
N LEU A 78 -12.72 -11.85 -8.35
CA LEU A 78 -14.06 -11.37 -8.04
C LEU A 78 -15.01 -11.51 -9.26
N ARG A 79 -14.54 -11.20 -10.47
CA ARG A 79 -15.31 -11.40 -11.72
C ARG A 79 -15.64 -12.87 -11.95
N ALA A 80 -14.69 -13.75 -11.69
CA ALA A 80 -14.87 -15.20 -11.78
C ALA A 80 -15.73 -15.79 -10.64
N ARG A 81 -16.06 -14.98 -9.62
CA ARG A 81 -16.73 -15.43 -8.38
C ARG A 81 -15.99 -16.56 -7.67
N ASP A 82 -14.66 -16.46 -7.67
CA ASP A 82 -13.75 -17.43 -7.05
C ASP A 82 -13.23 -16.87 -5.71
N PRO A 83 -13.83 -17.26 -4.57
CA PRO A 83 -13.49 -16.69 -3.27
C PRO A 83 -12.06 -17.06 -2.83
N ASP A 84 -11.60 -18.28 -3.11
CA ASP A 84 -10.28 -18.77 -2.73
C ASP A 84 -9.18 -18.00 -3.49
N ARG A 85 -9.38 -17.77 -4.80
CA ARG A 85 -8.47 -16.93 -5.58
C ARG A 85 -8.49 -15.48 -5.11
N ALA A 86 -9.65 -14.95 -4.72
CA ALA A 86 -9.77 -13.58 -4.24
C ALA A 86 -9.03 -13.39 -2.91
N GLU A 87 -9.17 -14.34 -1.97
CA GLU A 87 -8.43 -14.37 -0.72
C GLU A 87 -6.92 -14.44 -0.97
N ALA A 88 -6.49 -15.39 -1.80
CA ALA A 88 -5.06 -15.56 -2.10
C ALA A 88 -4.46 -14.30 -2.75
N ALA A 89 -5.20 -13.63 -3.65
CA ALA A 89 -4.78 -12.37 -4.25
C ALA A 89 -4.73 -11.22 -3.24
N GLY A 90 -5.71 -11.12 -2.35
CA GLY A 90 -5.72 -10.15 -1.24
C GLY A 90 -4.54 -10.34 -0.28
N MET A 91 -4.19 -11.58 0.04
CA MET A 91 -3.02 -11.88 0.87
C MET A 91 -1.71 -11.47 0.18
N ARG A 92 -1.58 -11.69 -1.15
CA ARG A 92 -0.41 -11.25 -1.92
C ARG A 92 -0.29 -9.73 -1.94
N ASP A 93 -1.42 -9.02 -2.09
CA ASP A 93 -1.45 -7.56 -2.05
C ASP A 93 -0.98 -7.02 -0.69
N ALA A 94 -1.50 -7.57 0.40
CA ALA A 94 -1.08 -7.20 1.75
C ALA A 94 0.40 -7.55 2.03
N ALA A 95 0.86 -8.71 1.56
CA ALA A 95 2.24 -9.16 1.70
C ALA A 95 3.22 -8.23 0.97
N TYR A 96 2.87 -7.79 -0.24
CA TYR A 96 3.68 -6.84 -0.99
C TYR A 96 3.91 -5.55 -0.20
N LEU A 97 2.85 -4.97 0.36
CA LEU A 97 2.96 -3.75 1.16
C LEU A 97 3.81 -3.97 2.42
N ARG A 98 3.60 -5.09 3.13
CA ARG A 98 4.40 -5.45 4.30
C ARG A 98 5.88 -5.56 3.96
N ASP A 99 6.22 -6.28 2.89
CA ASP A 99 7.61 -6.54 2.52
C ASP A 99 8.31 -5.25 2.08
N GLU A 100 7.59 -4.35 1.40
CA GLU A 100 8.12 -3.03 1.05
C GLU A 100 8.35 -2.17 2.30
N LEU A 101 7.37 -2.10 3.20
CA LEU A 101 7.51 -1.37 4.47
C LEU A 101 8.65 -1.91 5.34
N LEU A 102 8.84 -3.24 5.38
CA LEU A 102 9.93 -3.85 6.13
C LEU A 102 11.29 -3.54 5.50
N LYS A 103 11.43 -3.62 4.17
CA LYS A 103 12.68 -3.24 3.49
C LYS A 103 13.05 -1.79 3.79
N GLU A 104 12.08 -0.88 3.66
CA GLU A 104 12.23 0.54 3.96
C GLU A 104 12.64 0.77 5.43
N PHE A 105 11.99 0.07 6.37
CA PHE A 105 12.29 0.21 7.79
C PHE A 105 13.67 -0.35 8.16
N THR A 106 14.03 -1.54 7.66
CA THR A 106 15.30 -2.21 7.95
C THR A 106 16.49 -1.50 7.32
N SER A 107 16.37 -1.06 6.06
CA SER A 107 17.37 -0.25 5.35
C SER A 107 17.80 0.96 6.18
N ARG A 108 16.84 1.54 6.90
CA ARG A 108 17.02 2.79 7.63
C ARG A 108 17.31 2.66 9.12
N PHE A 109 16.75 1.64 9.79
CA PHE A 109 17.08 1.38 11.19
C PHE A 109 18.57 1.03 11.30
N LEU A 110 19.09 0.21 10.39
CA LEU A 110 20.52 -0.13 10.37
C LEU A 110 21.42 1.00 9.86
N SER A 111 20.92 1.92 9.02
CA SER A 111 21.73 3.05 8.54
C SER A 111 21.76 4.25 9.49
N LYS A 112 20.77 4.40 10.38
CA LYS A 112 20.69 5.49 11.37
C LYS A 112 21.07 5.05 12.78
N VAL A 113 20.96 3.77 13.09
CA VAL A 113 21.55 3.19 14.29
C VAL A 113 22.98 2.79 13.92
N ASP A 114 23.87 3.78 13.86
CA ASP A 114 25.27 3.52 14.19
C ASP A 114 25.26 3.12 15.68
N LEU A 115 25.12 1.81 15.94
CA LEU A 115 25.44 1.25 17.25
C LEU A 115 26.95 1.40 17.36
N GLY A 116 27.41 2.59 17.76
CA GLY A 116 28.81 2.96 17.81
C GLY A 116 29.64 1.82 18.39
N ALA A 117 30.22 1.02 17.49
CA ALA A 117 31.18 -0.01 17.82
C ALA A 117 32.53 0.70 17.77
N SER A 118 32.78 1.47 18.84
CA SER A 118 34.11 1.91 19.25
C SER A 118 34.67 0.90 20.23
#